data_AF-A0A2E9ASM0-F1
#
_entry.id   AF-A0A2E9ASM0-F1
#
_cell.length_a   1.000
_cell.length_b   1.000
_cell.length_c   1.000
_cell.angle_alpha   90.00
_cell.angle_beta   90.00
_cell.angle_gamma   90.00
#
_symmetry.space_group_name_H-M   'P 1'
#
loop_
_entity.id
_entity.type
_entity.pdbx_description
1 polymer ?
#
loop_
_entity_poly.entity_id
_entity_poly.type
_entity_poly.pdbx_seq_one_letter_code
_entity_poly.pdbx_strand_id
1 'polypeptide(L)'
;MSETTVSIELVEKYLTLTEEARSKATPIAIVGADAERLESMLRMCDDYASDARHFMHEGDLVRAFGAINYSHAWLDAAVRIGLLDGHGDDRLFTLP
;
A
#
# COMPACT_ATOMS: atom_id res chain seq x y z
N MET A 1 21.46 22.39 -1.36
CA MET A 1 20.33 21.44 -1.29
C MET A 1 20.50 20.66 0.00
N SER A 2 19.49 20.59 0.86
CA SER A 2 19.52 19.65 1.99
C SER A 2 19.38 18.24 1.42
N GLU A 3 20.29 17.32 1.74
CA GLU A 3 20.08 15.91 1.45
C GLU A 3 18.91 15.41 2.29
N THR A 4 17.84 14.96 1.63
CA THR A 4 16.75 14.26 2.30
C THR A 4 17.11 12.79 2.36
N THR A 5 17.46 12.31 3.55
CA THR A 5 17.80 10.90 3.80
C THR A 5 16.55 10.13 4.21
N VAL A 6 16.37 8.93 3.67
CA VAL A 6 15.32 8.00 4.13
C VAL A 6 15.69 7.52 5.53
N SER A 7 14.79 7.68 6.50
CA SER A 7 14.97 7.25 7.89
C SER A 7 14.03 6.08 8.24
N ILE A 8 14.30 5.41 9.35
CA ILE A 8 13.43 4.34 9.88
C ILE A 8 12.04 4.89 10.18
N GLU A 9 11.96 6.06 10.82
CA GLU A 9 10.69 6.70 11.18
C GLU A 9 9.86 7.03 9.93
N LEU A 10 10.51 7.38 8.82
CA LEU A 10 9.82 7.61 7.55
C LEU A 10 9.23 6.31 7.01
N VAL A 11 9.98 5.20 7.01
CA VAL A 11 9.48 3.90 6.55
C VAL A 11 8.33 3.42 7.44
N GLU A 12 8.48 3.51 8.76
CA GLU A 12 7.44 3.14 9.73
C GLU A 12 6.15 3.95 9.54
N LYS A 13 6.27 5.26 9.30
CA LYS A 13 5.12 6.10 8.98
C LYS A 13 4.33 5.57 7.78
N TYR A 14 5.01 5.20 6.69
CA TYR A 14 4.34 4.69 5.49
C TYR A 14 3.82 3.27 5.66
N LEU A 15 4.47 2.45 6.50
CA LEU A 15 3.94 1.15 6.91
C LEU A 15 2.60 1.33 7.61
N THR A 16 2.54 2.20 8.63
CA THR A 16 1.29 2.48 9.36
C THR A 16 0.20 3.04 8.45
N LEU A 17 0.52 3.98 7.56
CA LEU A 17 -0.45 4.52 6.60
C LEU A 17 -1.02 3.43 5.68
N THR A 18 -0.18 2.52 5.20
CA THR A 18 -0.61 1.43 4.33
C THR A 18 -1.44 0.39 5.07
N GLU A 19 -1.10 0.08 6.32
CA GLU A 19 -1.91 -0.78 7.18
C GLU A 19 -3.29 -0.18 7.47
N GLU A 20 -3.33 1.13 7.73
CA GLU A 20 -4.59 1.86 7.92
C GLU A 20 -5.47 1.78 6.66
N ALA A 21 -4.89 2.06 5.48
CA ALA A 21 -5.58 1.98 4.20
C ALA A 21 -6.06 0.54 3.92
N ARG A 22 -5.20 -0.47 4.12
CA ARG A 22 -5.51 -1.89 3.90
C ARG A 22 -6.66 -2.39 4.77
N SER A 23 -6.75 -1.90 6.01
CA SER A 23 -7.79 -2.22 6.98
C SER A 23 -9.10 -1.50 6.68
N LYS A 24 -9.02 -0.24 6.21
CA LYS A 24 -10.19 0.60 5.93
C LYS A 24 -10.90 0.22 4.65
N ALA A 25 -10.18 -0.13 3.59
CA ALA A 25 -10.79 -0.40 2.29
C ALA A 25 -11.64 -1.68 2.31
N THR A 26 -12.81 -1.63 1.66
CA THR A 26 -13.71 -2.79 1.56
C THR A 26 -13.93 -3.23 0.11
N PRO A 27 -14.09 -4.54 -0.15
CA PRO A 27 -14.27 -5.05 -1.51
C PRO A 27 -15.62 -4.64 -2.09
N ILE A 28 -15.60 -4.05 -3.28
CA ILE A 28 -16.77 -3.89 -4.16
C ILE A 28 -16.91 -5.13 -5.05
N ALA A 29 -15.80 -5.61 -5.60
CA ALA A 29 -15.75 -6.80 -6.43
C ALA A 29 -15.75 -8.08 -5.59
N ILE A 30 -16.91 -8.75 -5.52
CA ILE A 30 -17.13 -9.93 -4.66
C ILE A 30 -17.23 -11.26 -5.42
N VAL A 31 -17.38 -11.24 -6.76
CA VAL A 31 -17.49 -12.46 -7.58
C VAL A 31 -16.83 -12.31 -8.96
N GLY A 32 -16.43 -13.44 -9.56
CA GLY A 32 -15.93 -13.52 -10.93
C GLY A 32 -14.50 -12.98 -11.10
N ALA A 33 -14.14 -12.65 -12.35
CA ALA A 33 -12.78 -12.25 -12.71
C ALA A 33 -12.29 -11.00 -11.95
N ASP A 34 -13.19 -10.10 -11.57
CA ASP A 34 -12.82 -8.89 -10.82
C ASP A 34 -12.48 -9.21 -9.35
N ALA A 35 -13.12 -10.22 -8.75
CA ALA A 35 -12.75 -10.71 -7.42
C ALA A 35 -11.38 -11.39 -7.44
N GLU A 36 -11.08 -12.19 -8.48
CA GLU A 36 -9.76 -12.82 -8.65
C GLU A 36 -8.65 -11.77 -8.86
N ARG A 37 -8.92 -10.74 -9.67
CA ARG A 37 -8.01 -9.59 -9.84
C ARG A 37 -7.80 -8.86 -8.53
N LEU A 38 -8.87 -8.56 -7.79
CA LEU A 38 -8.78 -7.90 -6.50
C LEU A 38 -7.96 -8.73 -5.50
N GLU A 39 -8.19 -10.04 -5.41
CA GLU A 39 -7.38 -10.92 -4.55
C GLU A 39 -5.90 -10.86 -4.92
N SER A 40 -5.58 -10.91 -6.23
CA SER A 40 -4.20 -10.77 -6.70
C SER A 40 -3.60 -9.41 -6.33
N MET A 41 -4.35 -8.31 -6.43
CA MET A 41 -3.87 -6.97 -6.06
C MET A 41 -3.65 -6.84 -4.56
N LEU A 42 -4.56 -7.36 -3.73
CA LEU A 42 -4.42 -7.35 -2.27
C LEU A 42 -3.21 -8.19 -1.83
N ARG A 43 -2.98 -9.34 -2.47
CA ARG A 43 -1.78 -10.14 -2.25
C ARG A 43 -0.50 -9.36 -2.56
N MET A 44 -0.47 -8.64 -3.67
CA MET A 44 0.68 -7.79 -4.02
C MET A 44 0.90 -6.66 -3.00
N CYS A 45 -0.16 -6.05 -2.50
CA CYS A 45 -0.06 -5.09 -1.39
C CYS A 45 0.59 -5.74 -0.16
N ASP A 46 0.08 -6.89 0.27
CA ASP A 46 0.53 -7.58 1.48
C ASP A 46 1.99 -8.09 1.34
N ASP A 47 2.36 -8.64 0.17
CA ASP A 47 3.71 -9.12 -0.14
C ASP A 47 4.75 -7.97 -0.09
N TYR A 48 4.46 -6.84 -0.73
CA TYR A 48 5.39 -5.69 -0.71
C TYR A 48 5.46 -4.97 0.63
N ALA A 49 4.40 -5.01 1.44
CA ALA A 49 4.46 -4.54 2.82
C ALA A 49 5.39 -5.44 3.66
N SER A 50 5.35 -6.75 3.43
CA SER A 50 6.29 -7.71 4.04
C SER A 50 7.73 -7.45 3.60
N ASP A 51 7.97 -7.25 2.30
CA ASP A 51 9.30 -6.91 1.77
C ASP A 51 9.84 -5.60 2.36
N ALA A 52 8.99 -4.58 2.52
CA ALA A 52 9.38 -3.33 3.15
C ALA A 52 9.88 -3.55 4.59
N ARG A 53 9.17 -4.38 5.37
CA ARG A 53 9.60 -4.74 6.73
C ARG A 53 10.92 -5.51 6.72
N HIS A 54 11.09 -6.43 5.76
CA HIS A 54 12.32 -7.19 5.60
C HIS A 54 13.52 -6.28 5.30
N PHE A 55 13.42 -5.42 4.28
CA PHE A 55 14.49 -4.49 3.93
C PHE A 55 14.81 -3.50 5.05
N MET A 56 13.79 -3.03 5.78
CA MET A 56 14.00 -2.16 6.93
C MET A 56 14.80 -2.86 8.03
N HIS A 57 14.49 -4.13 8.32
CA HIS A 57 15.23 -4.94 9.30
C HIS A 57 16.69 -5.20 8.88
N GLU A 58 16.95 -5.31 7.57
CA GLU A 58 18.32 -5.41 7.02
C GLU A 58 19.07 -4.07 6.97
N GLY A 59 18.42 -2.96 7.30
CA GLY A 59 18.98 -1.61 7.22
C GLY A 59 18.98 -1.00 5.81
N ASP A 60 18.38 -1.66 4.82
CA ASP A 60 18.23 -1.13 3.46
C ASP A 60 16.98 -0.25 3.36
N LEU A 61 17.09 0.96 3.92
CA LEU A 61 15.97 1.88 4.04
C LEU A 61 15.46 2.37 2.67
N VAL A 62 16.33 2.46 1.66
CA VAL A 62 15.92 2.87 0.30
C VAL A 62 15.00 1.84 -0.32
N ARG A 63 15.37 0.54 -0.29
CA ARG A 63 14.48 -0.52 -0.77
C ARG A 63 13.23 -0.66 0.10
N ALA A 64 13.34 -0.49 1.42
CA ALA A 64 12.19 -0.52 2.31
C ALA A 64 11.16 0.56 1.96
N PHE A 65 11.63 1.80 1.77
CA PHE A 65 10.77 2.92 1.39
C PHE A 65 10.16 2.74 0.01
N GLY A 66 10.91 2.22 -0.96
CA GLY A 66 10.38 1.89 -2.28
C GLY A 66 9.28 0.82 -2.23
N ALA A 67 9.53 -0.27 -1.49
CA ALA A 67 8.58 -1.37 -1.36
C ALA A 67 7.27 -0.94 -0.71
N ILE A 68 7.30 -0.12 0.36
CA ILE A 68 6.05 0.29 1.02
C ILE A 68 5.21 1.26 0.18
N ASN A 69 5.83 2.16 -0.58
CA ASN A 69 5.09 3.02 -1.50
C ASN A 69 4.49 2.21 -2.66
N TYR A 70 5.20 1.18 -3.15
CA TYR A 70 4.66 0.29 -4.18
C TYR A 70 3.52 -0.59 -3.66
N SER A 71 3.60 -1.06 -2.41
CA SER A 71 2.51 -1.74 -1.70
C SER A 71 1.25 -0.87 -1.67
N HIS A 72 1.38 0.38 -1.22
CA HIS A 72 0.25 1.33 -1.14
C HIS A 72 -0.38 1.61 -2.52
N ALA A 73 0.44 1.70 -3.57
CA ALA A 73 -0.03 1.94 -4.93
C ALA A 73 -1.00 0.86 -5.45
N TRP A 74 -0.88 -0.39 -4.98
CA TRP A 74 -1.85 -1.44 -5.32
C TRP A 74 -3.24 -1.19 -4.71
N LEU A 75 -3.30 -0.65 -3.48
CA LEU A 75 -4.57 -0.26 -2.85
C LEU A 75 -5.19 0.94 -3.58
N ASP A 76 -4.39 1.96 -3.85
CA ASP A 76 -4.80 3.14 -4.61
C ASP A 76 -5.37 2.77 -5.97
N ALA A 77 -4.67 1.90 -6.71
CA ALA A 77 -5.14 1.44 -8.00
C ALA A 77 -6.48 0.71 -7.88
N ALA A 78 -6.63 -0.19 -6.90
CA ALA A 78 -7.86 -0.94 -6.70
C ALA A 78 -9.06 -0.04 -6.31
N VAL A 79 -8.83 1.00 -5.50
CA VAL A 79 -9.85 2.03 -5.20
C VAL A 79 -10.20 2.83 -6.45
N ARG A 80 -9.18 3.32 -7.16
CA ARG A 80 -9.36 4.20 -8.32
C ARG A 80 -10.11 3.54 -9.48
N ILE A 81 -9.91 2.24 -9.70
CA ILE A 81 -10.61 1.48 -10.75
C ILE A 81 -11.94 0.86 -10.27
N GLY A 82 -12.33 1.10 -9.01
CA GLY A 82 -13.63 0.67 -8.47
C GLY A 82 -13.72 -0.79 -8.02
N LEU A 83 -12.60 -1.44 -7.71
CA LEU A 83 -12.59 -2.78 -7.10
C LEU A 83 -12.68 -2.72 -5.56
N LEU A 84 -12.16 -1.65 -4.95
CA LEU A 84 -12.27 -1.33 -3.53
C LEU A 84 -13.06 -0.04 -3.31
N ASP A 85 -13.78 0.05 -2.20
CA ASP A 85 -14.32 1.29 -1.65
C ASP A 85 -13.34 1.85 -0.60
N GLY A 86 -12.76 3.01 -0.88
CA GLY A 86 -11.91 3.77 0.05
C GLY A 86 -12.71 4.64 1.04
N HIS A 87 -14.04 4.60 0.98
CA HIS A 87 -14.98 5.32 1.84
C HIS A 87 -14.80 6.86 1.80
N GLY A 88 -14.42 7.38 0.63
CA GLY A 88 -14.24 8.81 0.42
C GLY A 88 -13.08 9.45 1.19
N ASP A 89 -12.10 8.66 1.65
CA ASP A 89 -10.91 9.16 2.35
C ASP A 89 -9.80 9.55 1.37
N ASP A 90 -9.71 10.84 1.04
CA ASP A 90 -8.69 11.42 0.15
C ASP A 90 -7.32 11.62 0.81
N ARG A 91 -7.20 11.37 2.12
CA ARG A 91 -5.91 11.34 2.82
C ARG A 91 -5.24 9.98 2.65
N LEU A 92 -6.00 8.90 2.69
CA LEU A 92 -5.48 7.53 2.56
C LEU A 92 -5.48 7.01 1.13
N PHE A 93 -6.35 7.53 0.26
CA PHE A 93 -6.48 6.99 -1.09
C PHE A 93 -6.47 8.07 -2.16
N THR A 94 -5.94 7.71 -3.31
CA THR A 94 -6.18 8.42 -4.55
C THR A 94 -7.57 8.06 -5.09
N LEU A 95 -8.56 8.92 -4.82
CA LEU A 95 -9.93 8.71 -5.28
C LEU A 95 -10.09 8.89 -6.82
N PRO A 96 -11.12 8.28 -7.45
CA PRO A 96 -11.38 8.34 -8.89
C PRO A 96 -11.38 9.74 -9.51
#